data_AF-A0A4S0K7Z1-F1
#
_entry.id   AF-A0A4S0K7Z1-F1
#
_cell.length_a   1.000
_cell.length_b   1.000
_cell.length_c   1.000
_cell.angle_alpha   90.00
_cell.angle_beta   90.00
_cell.angle_gamma   90.00
#
_symmetry.space_group_name_H-M   'P 1'
#
loop_
_entity.id
_entity.type
_entity.pdbx_description
1 polymer ?
#
loop_
_entity_poly.entity_id
_entity_poly.type
_entity_poly.pdbx_seq_one_letter_code
_entity_poly.pdbx_strand_id
1 'polypeptide(L)'
;TMLALGTAALVWFGVTYGLRILTPLRTRLAQRRGELAPISDADVPEEIQPLISTIDDLFARQAEMITLQNRFIADAAHQLRSPLAGMALHVDQALAHGDPDTVREALQHIRRLNQRTARVSTQLLALSRAQTVPETVEALDLSERVPHWVGMRVPEAIRDGIDLGYRGSPQPLRILGNGAQLQEALDNL
;
A
#
# COMPACT_ATOMS: atom_id res chain seq x y z
N THR A 1 -48.43 -10.17 40.27
CA THR A 1 -48.59 -10.74 38.91
C THR A 1 -48.76 -9.68 37.84
N MET A 2 -49.66 -8.68 38.00
CA MET A 2 -49.84 -7.57 37.04
C MET A 2 -48.56 -6.77 36.74
N LEU A 3 -47.76 -6.42 37.75
CA LEU A 3 -46.50 -5.70 37.57
C LEU A 3 -45.46 -6.50 36.76
N ALA A 4 -45.37 -7.81 36.98
CA ALA A 4 -44.46 -8.69 36.25
C ALA A 4 -44.87 -8.87 34.78
N LEU A 5 -46.17 -8.89 34.50
CA LEU A 5 -46.70 -8.90 33.13
C LEU A 5 -46.44 -7.57 32.41
N GLY A 6 -46.58 -6.44 33.11
CA GLY A 6 -46.29 -5.11 32.57
C GLY A 6 -44.82 -4.93 32.21
N THR A 7 -43.89 -5.34 33.09
CA THR A 7 -42.45 -5.27 32.80
C THR A 7 -42.03 -6.22 31.68
N ALA A 8 -42.58 -7.45 31.65
CA ALA A 8 -42.33 -8.39 30.55
C ALA A 8 -42.82 -7.85 29.19
N ALA A 9 -43.99 -7.24 29.15
CA ALA A 9 -44.52 -6.61 27.93
C ALA A 9 -43.65 -5.41 27.49
N LEU A 10 -43.17 -4.60 28.43
CA LEU A 10 -42.31 -3.45 28.14
C LEU A 10 -40.94 -3.89 27.58
N VAL A 11 -40.33 -4.93 28.17
CA VAL A 11 -39.07 -5.50 27.69
C VAL A 11 -39.27 -6.16 26.32
N TRP A 12 -40.33 -6.94 26.13
CA TRP A 12 -40.65 -7.55 24.84
C TRP A 12 -40.84 -6.50 23.75
N PHE A 13 -41.56 -5.42 24.06
CA PHE A 13 -41.78 -4.31 23.14
C PHE A 13 -40.48 -3.56 22.84
N GLY A 14 -39.66 -3.25 23.84
CA GLY A 14 -38.36 -2.59 23.66
C GLY A 14 -37.39 -3.41 22.80
N VAL A 15 -37.32 -4.72 23.03
CA VAL A 15 -36.47 -5.64 22.26
C VAL A 15 -36.98 -5.78 20.82
N THR A 16 -38.28 -6.01 20.62
CA THR A 16 -38.85 -6.15 19.27
C THR A 16 -38.78 -4.86 18.47
N TYR A 17 -38.95 -3.70 19.10
CA TYR A 17 -38.80 -2.38 18.47
C TYR A 17 -37.34 -2.10 18.10
N GLY A 18 -36.40 -2.37 19.01
CA GLY A 18 -34.96 -2.20 18.76
C GLY A 18 -34.43 -3.08 17.61
N LEU A 19 -34.87 -4.34 17.54
CA LEU A 19 -34.49 -5.22 16.42
C LEU A 19 -35.13 -4.81 15.09
N ARG A 20 -36.33 -4.23 15.10
CA ARG A 20 -37.01 -3.77 13.88
C ARG A 20 -36.28 -2.60 13.23
N ILE A 21 -35.71 -1.70 14.03
CA ILE A 21 -34.91 -0.55 13.59
C ILE A 21 -33.60 -0.95 12.88
N LEU A 22 -33.07 -2.15 13.16
CA LEU A 22 -31.86 -2.69 12.52
C LEU A 22 -32.13 -3.37 11.18
N THR A 23 -33.39 -3.72 10.90
CA THR A 23 -33.76 -4.46 9.68
C THR A 23 -33.53 -3.65 8.39
N PRO A 24 -33.91 -2.35 8.30
CA PRO A 24 -33.62 -1.53 7.13
C PRO A 24 -32.11 -1.35 6.90
N LEU A 25 -31.33 -1.22 7.98
CA LEU A 25 -29.88 -1.08 7.92
C LEU A 25 -29.25 -2.36 7.35
N ARG A 26 -29.64 -3.53 7.85
CA ARG A 26 -29.17 -4.84 7.37
C ARG A 26 -29.47 -5.06 5.89
N THR A 27 -30.66 -4.72 5.42
CA THR A 27 -31.05 -4.90 4.01
C THR A 27 -30.25 -3.98 3.09
N ARG A 28 -29.97 -2.73 3.50
CA ARG A 28 -29.16 -1.79 2.71
C ARG A 28 -27.69 -2.21 2.65
N LEU A 29 -27.10 -2.65 3.76
CA LEU A 29 -25.76 -3.24 3.75
C LEU A 29 -25.68 -4.50 2.88
N ALA A 30 -26.70 -5.35 2.89
CA ALA A 30 -26.74 -6.55 2.06
C ALA A 30 -26.91 -6.27 0.56
N GLN A 31 -27.51 -5.13 0.20
CA GLN A 31 -27.70 -4.71 -1.19
C GLN A 31 -26.50 -3.95 -1.76
N ARG A 32 -25.67 -3.33 -0.92
CA ARG A 32 -24.44 -2.66 -1.36
C ARG A 32 -23.36 -3.66 -1.74
N ARG A 33 -23.20 -3.88 -3.05
CA ARG A 33 -22.07 -4.62 -3.61
C ARG A 33 -21.06 -3.64 -4.21
N GLY A 34 -20.00 -3.36 -3.47
CA GLY A 34 -18.87 -2.55 -3.95
C GLY A 34 -19.05 -1.02 -3.87
N GLU A 35 -20.19 -0.54 -3.39
CA GLU A 35 -20.42 0.90 -3.17
C GLU A 35 -19.94 1.32 -1.77
N LEU A 36 -18.88 2.13 -1.72
CA LEU A 36 -18.26 2.67 -0.49
C LEU A 36 -18.82 4.05 -0.10
N ALA A 37 -20.02 4.40 -0.56
CA ALA A 37 -20.67 5.66 -0.21
C ALA A 37 -21.04 5.69 1.29
N PRO A 38 -21.20 6.87 1.94
CA PRO A 38 -21.64 6.96 3.32
C PRO A 38 -23.02 6.31 3.54
N ILE A 39 -23.26 5.76 4.74
CA ILE A 39 -24.55 5.28 5.23
C ILE A 39 -25.30 6.41 5.95
N SER A 40 -24.57 7.41 6.46
CA SER A 40 -25.09 8.53 7.27
C SER A 40 -26.21 9.38 6.63
N ASP A 41 -26.48 9.25 5.32
CA ASP A 41 -27.63 9.88 4.64
C ASP A 41 -29.00 9.28 5.04
N ALA A 42 -29.03 8.39 6.03
CA ALA A 42 -30.24 7.71 6.49
C ALA A 42 -30.82 8.36 7.75
N ASP A 43 -32.14 8.49 7.78
CA ASP A 43 -32.93 8.83 8.98
C ASP A 43 -32.86 7.66 9.98
N VAL A 44 -31.82 7.65 10.83
CA VAL A 44 -31.52 6.57 11.78
C VAL A 44 -31.53 7.12 13.20
N PRO A 45 -32.07 6.37 14.19
CA PRO A 45 -32.07 6.77 15.60
C PRO A 45 -30.68 7.15 16.11
N GLU A 46 -30.63 8.15 17.00
CA GLU A 46 -29.38 8.69 17.58
C GLU A 46 -28.52 7.60 18.25
N GLU A 47 -29.14 6.54 18.78
CA GLU A 47 -28.46 5.43 19.45
C GLU A 47 -27.59 4.59 18.49
N ILE A 48 -27.85 4.64 17.18
CA ILE A 48 -27.15 3.83 16.16
C ILE A 48 -26.17 4.69 15.34
N GLN A 49 -26.25 6.02 15.44
CA GLN A 49 -25.33 6.95 14.79
C GLN A 49 -23.84 6.62 15.05
N PRO A 50 -23.39 6.26 16.27
CA PRO A 50 -21.99 5.92 16.49
C PRO A 50 -21.52 4.68 15.70
N LEU A 51 -22.39 3.69 15.51
CA LEU A 51 -22.09 2.50 14.72
C LEU A 51 -22.01 2.83 13.22
N ILE A 52 -22.93 3.68 12.73
CA ILE A 52 -22.92 4.14 11.34
C ILE A 52 -21.64 4.92 11.04
N SER A 53 -21.26 5.86 11.91
CA SER A 53 -20.01 6.61 11.78
C SER A 53 -18.79 5.67 11.70
N THR A 54 -18.77 4.61 12.52
CA THR A 54 -17.66 3.64 12.51
C THR A 54 -17.59 2.86 11.19
N ILE A 55 -18.74 2.49 10.62
CA ILE A 55 -18.81 1.79 9.33
C ILE A 55 -18.43 2.72 8.17
N ASP A 56 -18.88 3.98 8.23
CA ASP A 56 -18.55 5.00 7.23
C ASP A 56 -17.04 5.30 7.24
N ASP A 57 -16.42 5.38 8.42
CA ASP A 57 -14.96 5.50 8.54
C ASP A 57 -14.23 4.29 7.93
N LEU A 58 -14.75 3.08 8.13
CA LEU A 58 -14.19 1.87 7.52
C LEU A 58 -14.29 1.91 5.98
N PHE A 59 -15.44 2.32 5.44
CA PHE A 59 -15.64 2.46 4.01
C PHE A 59 -14.77 3.56 3.41
N ALA A 60 -14.62 4.69 4.09
CA ALA A 60 -13.72 5.75 3.66
C ALA A 60 -12.27 5.25 3.55
N ARG A 61 -11.77 4.55 4.58
CA ARG A 61 -10.43 3.95 4.58
C ARG A 61 -10.28 2.89 3.48
N GLN A 62 -11.30 2.06 3.26
CA GLN A 62 -11.28 1.05 2.20
C GLN A 62 -11.28 1.66 0.80
N ALA A 63 -12.05 2.73 0.58
CA ALA A 63 -12.06 3.48 -0.68
C ALA A 63 -10.71 4.14 -0.97
N GLU A 64 -10.07 4.70 0.06
CA GLU A 64 -8.72 5.26 -0.05
C GLU A 64 -7.70 4.18 -0.44
N MET A 65 -7.72 3.02 0.23
CA MET A 65 -6.84 1.89 -0.08
C MET A 65 -7.03 1.39 -1.52
N ILE A 66 -8.27 1.24 -1.98
CA ILE A 66 -8.56 0.82 -3.36
C ILE A 66 -8.05 1.86 -4.37
N THR A 67 -8.21 3.15 -4.07
CA THR A 67 -7.74 4.23 -4.93
C THR A 67 -6.22 4.22 -5.06
N LEU A 68 -5.51 4.06 -3.94
CA LEU A 68 -4.06 3.93 -3.92
C LEU A 68 -3.60 2.69 -4.70
N GLN A 69 -4.26 1.55 -4.51
CA GLN A 69 -3.94 0.31 -5.23
C GLN A 69 -4.15 0.45 -6.74
N ASN A 70 -5.26 1.07 -7.17
CA ASN A 70 -5.52 1.31 -8.59
C ASN A 70 -4.47 2.24 -9.22
N ARG A 71 -4.08 3.31 -8.51
CA ARG A 71 -3.01 4.21 -8.94
C ARG A 71 -1.68 3.48 -9.05
N PHE A 72 -1.33 2.66 -8.06
CA PHE A 72 -0.12 1.84 -8.07
C PHE A 72 -0.08 0.89 -9.28
N ILE A 73 -1.18 0.19 -9.57
CA ILE A 73 -1.29 -0.71 -10.73
C ILE A 73 -1.12 0.08 -12.04
N ALA A 74 -1.75 1.25 -12.15
CA ALA A 74 -1.62 2.10 -13.33
C ALA A 74 -0.18 2.56 -13.53
N ASP A 75 0.47 3.06 -12.47
CA ASP A 75 1.86 3.52 -12.51
C ASP A 75 2.81 2.37 -12.88
N ALA A 76 2.62 1.18 -12.29
CA ALA A 76 3.36 -0.02 -12.64
C ALA A 76 3.22 -0.39 -14.12
N ALA A 77 1.99 -0.42 -14.62
CA ALA A 77 1.71 -0.74 -16.02
C ALA A 77 2.37 0.26 -16.98
N HIS A 78 2.32 1.56 -16.66
CA HIS A 78 2.98 2.60 -17.43
C HIS A 78 4.50 2.45 -17.43
N GLN A 79 5.10 2.22 -16.26
CA GLN A 79 6.55 2.08 -16.13
C GLN A 79 7.09 0.81 -16.81
N LEU A 80 6.30 -0.26 -16.94
CA LEU A 80 6.66 -1.46 -17.69
C LEU A 80 6.46 -1.31 -19.21
N ARG A 81 5.42 -0.59 -19.65
CA ARG A 81 5.12 -0.43 -21.09
C ARG A 81 6.26 0.28 -21.84
N SER A 82 6.82 1.33 -21.26
CA SER A 82 7.87 2.14 -21.90
C SER A 82 9.16 1.35 -22.21
N PRO A 83 9.78 0.61 -21.26
CA PRO A 83 10.96 -0.18 -21.56
C PRO A 83 10.65 -1.37 -22.49
N LEU A 84 9.48 -2.01 -22.38
CA LEU A 84 9.09 -3.09 -23.30
C LEU A 84 8.98 -2.61 -24.75
N ALA A 85 8.37 -1.43 -24.97
CA ALA A 85 8.33 -0.81 -26.30
C ALA A 85 9.73 -0.48 -26.84
N GLY A 86 10.63 0.00 -25.97
CA GLY A 86 12.03 0.25 -26.33
C GLY A 86 12.80 -1.01 -26.72
N MET A 87 12.56 -2.13 -26.01
CA MET A 87 13.16 -3.41 -26.35
C MET A 87 12.66 -3.91 -27.71
N ALA A 88 11.34 -3.85 -27.96
CA ALA A 88 10.75 -4.25 -29.23
C ALA A 88 11.35 -3.47 -30.40
N LEU A 89 11.45 -2.13 -30.28
CA LEU A 89 12.04 -1.28 -31.32
C LEU A 89 13.48 -1.65 -31.67
N HIS A 90 14.33 -1.92 -30.67
CA HIS A 90 15.73 -2.31 -30.92
C HIS A 90 15.86 -3.73 -31.48
N VAL A 91 14.96 -4.65 -31.09
CA VAL A 91 14.87 -5.98 -31.73
C VAL A 91 14.49 -5.82 -33.20
N ASP A 92 13.48 -5.02 -33.51
CA ASP A 92 13.03 -4.78 -34.89
C ASP A 92 14.14 -4.16 -35.75
N GLN A 93 14.89 -3.19 -35.21
CA GLN A 93 16.03 -2.58 -35.91
C GLN A 93 17.16 -3.60 -36.18
N ALA A 94 17.49 -4.44 -35.20
CA ALA A 94 18.51 -5.47 -35.36
C ALA A 94 18.12 -6.53 -36.40
N LEU A 95 16.85 -6.95 -36.40
CA LEU A 95 16.32 -7.89 -37.39
C LEU A 95 16.30 -7.29 -38.81
N ALA A 96 16.06 -5.98 -38.94
CA ALA A 96 15.99 -5.31 -40.24
C ALA A 96 17.36 -5.06 -40.90
N HIS A 97 18.40 -4.77 -40.11
CA HIS A 97 19.70 -4.34 -40.64
C HIS A 97 20.78 -5.43 -40.60
N GLY A 98 20.62 -6.48 -39.78
CA GLY A 98 21.39 -7.75 -39.82
C GLY A 98 22.91 -7.68 -39.60
N ASP A 99 23.50 -6.49 -39.60
CA ASP A 99 24.93 -6.26 -39.46
C ASP A 99 25.40 -6.58 -38.01
N PRO A 100 26.53 -7.29 -37.83
CA PRO A 100 27.00 -7.71 -36.50
C PRO A 100 27.17 -6.58 -35.49
N ASP A 101 27.55 -5.37 -35.92
CA ASP A 101 27.72 -4.23 -35.02
C ASP A 101 26.37 -3.65 -34.61
N THR A 102 25.41 -3.59 -35.53
CA THR A 102 24.02 -3.19 -35.25
C THR A 102 23.34 -4.16 -34.27
N VAL A 103 23.56 -5.46 -34.44
CA VAL A 103 23.05 -6.51 -33.53
C VAL A 103 23.69 -6.38 -32.14
N ARG A 104 25.01 -6.12 -32.08
CA ARG A 104 25.73 -5.94 -30.81
C ARG A 104 25.23 -4.72 -30.05
N GLU A 105 25.01 -3.60 -30.74
CA GLU A 105 24.46 -2.38 -30.15
C GLU A 105 23.04 -2.60 -29.61
N ALA A 106 22.19 -3.28 -30.39
CA ALA A 106 20.84 -3.64 -29.97
C ALA A 106 20.83 -4.52 -28.71
N LEU A 107 21.68 -5.54 -28.65
CA LEU A 107 21.81 -6.41 -27.47
C LEU A 107 22.29 -5.64 -26.22
N GLN A 108 23.23 -4.70 -26.38
CA GLN A 108 23.66 -3.85 -25.27
C GLN A 108 22.54 -2.93 -24.79
N HIS A 109 21.74 -2.38 -25.71
CA HIS A 109 20.60 -1.54 -25.37
C HIS A 109 19.50 -2.33 -24.63
N ILE A 110 19.16 -3.52 -25.13
CA ILE A 110 18.22 -4.44 -24.48
C ILE A 110 18.71 -4.80 -23.08
N ARG A 111 20.00 -5.08 -22.90
CA ARG A 111 20.59 -5.34 -21.57
C ARG A 111 20.37 -4.18 -20.60
N ARG A 112 20.60 -2.93 -21.05
CA ARG A 112 20.37 -1.72 -20.24
C ARG A 112 18.89 -1.52 -19.89
N LEU A 113 17.99 -1.71 -20.86
CA LEU A 113 16.54 -1.63 -20.63
C LEU A 113 16.07 -2.70 -19.65
N ASN A 114 16.63 -3.90 -19.72
CA ASN A 114 16.28 -5.00 -18.82
C ASN A 114 16.73 -4.69 -17.38
N GLN A 115 17.97 -4.21 -17.20
CA GLN A 115 18.46 -3.74 -15.90
C GLN A 115 17.59 -2.60 -15.32
N ARG A 116 17.14 -1.67 -16.16
CA ARG A 116 16.23 -0.60 -15.73
C ARG A 116 14.86 -1.16 -15.31
N THR A 117 14.31 -2.09 -16.08
CA THR A 117 13.01 -2.72 -15.79
C THR A 117 13.06 -3.53 -14.51
N ALA A 118 14.14 -4.27 -14.28
CA ALA A 118 14.37 -4.99 -13.03
C ALA A 118 14.40 -4.05 -11.82
N ARG A 119 15.13 -2.92 -11.90
CA ARG A 119 15.14 -1.90 -10.84
C ARG A 119 13.76 -1.33 -10.55
N VAL A 120 13.00 -0.99 -11.59
CA VAL A 120 11.62 -0.51 -11.46
C VAL A 120 10.73 -1.57 -10.79
N SER A 121 10.87 -2.85 -11.16
CA SER A 121 10.12 -3.93 -10.54
C SER A 121 10.42 -4.05 -9.04
N THR A 122 11.68 -3.89 -8.63
CA THR A 122 12.05 -3.86 -7.22
C THR A 122 11.41 -2.68 -6.49
N GLN A 123 11.43 -1.49 -7.09
CA GLN A 123 10.80 -0.29 -6.52
C GLN A 123 9.29 -0.44 -6.35
N LEU A 124 8.61 -1.03 -7.35
CA LEU A 124 7.18 -1.32 -7.26
C LEU A 124 6.87 -2.34 -6.16
N LEU A 125 7.68 -3.39 -6.01
CA LEU A 125 7.52 -4.37 -4.94
C LEU A 125 7.70 -3.74 -3.55
N ALA A 126 8.71 -2.89 -3.39
CA ALA A 126 8.93 -2.16 -2.15
C ALA A 126 7.76 -1.21 -1.82
N LEU A 127 7.26 -0.48 -2.81
CA LEU A 127 6.09 0.38 -2.65
C LEU A 127 4.82 -0.41 -2.31
N SER A 128 4.65 -1.62 -2.86
CA SER A 128 3.55 -2.52 -2.49
C SER A 128 3.65 -2.98 -1.04
N ARG A 129 4.85 -3.24 -0.51
CA ARG A 129 5.06 -3.64 0.89
C ARG A 129 4.84 -2.47 1.85
N ALA A 130 5.23 -1.27 1.45
CA ALA A 130 5.05 -0.05 2.23
C ALA A 130 3.56 0.36 2.37
N GLN A 131 2.70 -0.05 1.43
CA GLN A 131 1.24 0.19 1.52
C GLN A 131 0.53 -0.74 2.52
N THR A 132 1.19 -1.79 3.00
CA THR A 132 0.64 -2.69 4.02
C THR A 132 0.87 -2.07 5.40
N VAL A 133 -0.16 -2.03 6.24
CA VAL A 133 -0.04 -1.59 7.65
C VAL A 133 1.00 -2.49 8.33
N PRO A 134 2.07 -1.94 8.94
CA PRO A 134 3.09 -2.76 9.58
C PRO A 134 2.46 -3.58 10.70
N GLU A 135 2.63 -4.90 10.64
CA GLU A 135 2.09 -5.84 11.64
C GLU A 135 2.69 -5.61 13.04
N THR A 136 3.89 -5.02 13.11
CA THR A 136 4.60 -4.72 14.35
C THR A 136 5.38 -3.41 14.26
N VAL A 137 5.21 -2.56 15.28
CA VAL A 137 5.95 -1.32 15.51
C VAL A 137 6.83 -1.53 16.74
N GLU A 138 8.14 -1.32 16.60
CA GLU A 138 9.13 -1.46 17.69
C GLU A 138 9.88 -0.15 17.93
N ALA A 139 10.47 -0.02 19.12
CA ALA A 139 11.37 1.10 19.42
C ALA A 139 12.72 0.87 18.73
N LEU A 140 13.05 1.72 17.77
CA LEU A 140 14.26 1.66 16.94
C LEU A 140 15.18 2.82 17.29
N ASP A 141 16.48 2.56 17.43
CA ASP A 141 17.48 3.62 17.46
C ASP A 141 18.12 3.80 16.07
N LEU A 142 17.80 4.92 15.41
CA LEU A 142 18.33 5.23 14.08
C LEU A 142 19.83 5.50 14.10
N SER A 143 20.36 5.98 15.23
CA SER A 143 21.78 6.29 15.37
C SER A 143 22.65 5.03 15.28
N GLU A 144 22.11 3.87 15.64
CA GLU A 144 22.75 2.56 15.52
C GLU A 144 22.46 1.89 14.18
N ARG A 145 21.19 1.89 13.74
CA ARG A 145 20.75 1.09 12.60
C ARG A 145 21.14 1.66 11.24
N VAL A 146 21.06 2.98 11.05
CA VAL A 146 21.41 3.62 9.77
C VAL A 146 22.88 3.42 9.38
N PRO A 147 23.87 3.65 10.25
CA PRO A 147 25.27 3.38 9.88
C PRO A 147 25.53 1.91 9.56
N HIS A 148 24.83 0.97 10.21
CA HIS A 148 24.92 -0.45 9.89
C HIS A 148 24.45 -0.74 8.46
N TRP A 149 23.25 -0.27 8.09
CA TRP A 149 22.70 -0.46 6.74
C TRP A 149 23.55 0.23 5.65
N VAL A 150 24.02 1.45 5.89
CA VAL A 150 24.95 2.15 4.99
C VAL A 150 26.24 1.34 4.82
N GLY A 151 26.77 0.79 5.92
CA GLY A 151 27.97 -0.05 5.92
C GLY A 151 27.85 -1.29 5.02
N MET A 152 26.65 -1.89 4.94
CA MET A 152 26.39 -3.04 4.04
C MET A 152 26.51 -2.67 2.55
N ARG A 153 26.31 -1.40 2.19
CA ARG A 153 26.34 -0.91 0.79
C ARG A 153 27.70 -0.38 0.36
N VAL A 154 28.61 -0.10 1.30
CA VAL A 154 29.97 0.41 1.03
C VAL A 154 30.74 -0.45 0.01
N PRO A 155 30.73 -1.80 0.06
CA PRO A 155 31.46 -2.60 -0.92
C PRO A 155 30.98 -2.44 -2.36
N GLU A 156 29.68 -2.20 -2.55
CA GLU A 156 29.11 -1.92 -3.88
C GLU A 156 29.45 -0.51 -4.33
N ALA A 157 29.33 0.48 -3.44
CA ALA A 157 29.69 1.88 -3.73
C ALA A 157 31.16 2.01 -4.16
N ILE A 158 32.08 1.29 -3.51
CA ILE A 158 33.50 1.27 -3.90
C ILE A 158 33.70 0.69 -5.32
N ARG A 159 32.97 -0.38 -5.68
CA ARG A 159 33.06 -0.95 -7.04
C ARG A 159 32.57 0.03 -8.11
N ASP A 160 31.57 0.82 -7.76
CA ASP A 160 30.98 1.82 -8.66
C ASP A 160 31.69 3.18 -8.61
N GLY A 161 32.77 3.31 -7.81
CA GLY A 161 33.53 4.55 -7.66
C GLY A 161 32.78 5.67 -6.94
N ILE A 162 31.78 5.32 -6.11
CA ILE A 162 30.94 6.25 -5.36
C ILE A 162 31.48 6.40 -3.94
N ASP A 163 31.69 7.64 -3.50
CA ASP A 163 32.00 7.95 -2.10
C ASP A 163 30.72 7.91 -1.26
N LEU A 164 30.52 6.81 -0.53
CA LEU A 164 29.37 6.58 0.33
C LEU A 164 29.79 6.72 1.80
N GLY A 165 29.21 7.70 2.49
CA GLY A 165 29.46 7.94 3.91
C GLY A 165 28.18 8.30 4.68
N TYR A 166 28.20 8.03 5.99
CA TYR A 166 27.13 8.40 6.92
C TYR A 166 27.61 9.53 7.84
N ARG A 167 26.78 10.57 8.01
CA ARG A 167 27.01 11.67 8.96
C ARG A 167 25.78 11.82 9.86
N GLY A 168 25.84 11.22 11.05
CA GLY A 168 24.78 11.27 12.05
C GLY A 168 25.20 11.94 13.36
N SER A 169 24.22 12.21 14.22
CA SER A 169 24.45 12.62 15.61
C SER A 169 24.90 11.43 16.45
N PRO A 170 25.84 11.62 17.41
CA PRO A 170 26.22 10.58 18.37
C PRO A 170 25.16 10.34 19.45
N GLN A 171 24.08 11.12 19.48
CA GLN A 171 22.99 10.93 20.44
C GLN A 171 21.97 9.89 19.93
N PRO A 172 21.44 9.03 20.82
CA PRO A 172 20.36 8.10 20.50
C PRO A 172 19.17 8.80 19.84
N LEU A 173 18.77 8.34 18.65
CA LEU A 173 17.61 8.86 17.94
C LEU A 173 16.55 7.77 17.87
N ARG A 174 15.70 7.74 18.90
CA ARG A 174 14.68 6.70 19.07
C ARG A 174 13.39 7.06 18.35
N ILE A 175 12.91 6.17 17.50
CA ILE A 175 11.61 6.25 16.85
C ILE A 175 10.81 4.98 17.10
N LEU A 176 9.48 5.09 16.99
CA LEU A 176 8.62 3.91 16.86
C LEU A 176 8.45 3.62 15.37
N GLY A 177 8.83 2.43 14.93
CA GLY A 177 8.71 2.06 13.52
C GLY A 177 8.95 0.57 13.27
N ASN A 178 8.88 0.18 12.00
CA ASN A 178 9.23 -1.17 11.56
C ASN A 178 10.64 -1.15 10.95
N GLY A 179 11.57 -1.90 11.55
CA GLY A 179 12.97 -1.91 11.12
C GLY A 179 13.16 -2.38 9.67
N ALA A 180 12.38 -3.36 9.22
CA ALA A 180 12.49 -3.90 7.86
C ALA A 180 11.99 -2.91 6.81
N GLN A 181 10.86 -2.23 7.04
CA GLN A 181 10.35 -1.19 6.14
C GLN A 181 11.31 0.00 6.05
N LEU A 182 11.94 0.39 7.17
CA LEU A 182 12.88 1.49 7.18
C LEU A 182 14.19 1.14 6.45
N GLN A 183 14.67 -0.10 6.60
CA GLN A 183 15.80 -0.61 5.83
C GLN A 183 15.47 -0.63 4.34
N GLU A 184 14.32 -1.18 3.95
CA GLU A 184 13.88 -1.25 2.55
C GLU A 184 13.73 0.16 1.94
N ALA A 185 13.25 1.15 2.71
CA ALA A 185 13.19 2.53 2.26
C ALA A 185 14.58 3.11 1.99
N LEU A 186 15.56 2.84 2.84
CA LEU A 186 16.94 3.31 2.68
C LEU A 186 17.66 2.59 1.52
N ASP A 187 17.41 1.31 1.33
CA ASP A 187 18.00 0.52 0.23
C ASP A 187 17.50 0.98 -1.16
N ASN A 188 16.36 1.68 -1.22
CA ASN A 188 15.76 2.19 -2.45
C ASN A 188 16.10 3.66 -2.76
N LEU A 189 16.82 4.37 -1.88
CA LEU A 189 17.33 5.73 -2.12
C LEU A 189 18.48 5.74 -3.13
#